data_AF-A0A5B1AFE4-F1
#
_entry.id   AF-A0A5B1AFE4-F1
#
_cell.length_a   1.000
_cell.length_b   1.000
_cell.length_c   1.000
_cell.angle_alpha   90.00
_cell.angle_beta   90.00
_cell.angle_gamma   90.00
#
_symmetry.space_group_name_H-M   'P 1'
#
loop_
_entity.id
_entity.type
_entity.pdbx_description
1 polymer ?
#
loop_
_entity_poly.entity_id
_entity_poly.type
_entity_poly.pdbx_seq_one_letter_code
_entity_poly.pdbx_strand_id
1 'polypeptide(L)'
;LLGHSIGELTAVYLAGVLSLEDAATLISARGRLMQACAPGAMLAIGASPEDLSGLLGDFPDTALAAVNSPTSVVVAGPFDDI
;
A
#
# COMPACT_ATOMS: atom_id res chain seq x y z
N LEU A 1 -0.50 18.90 -3.36
CA LEU A 1 -0.88 18.01 -2.24
C LEU A 1 -0.29 16.64 -2.52
N LEU A 2 0.21 15.93 -1.51
CA LEU A 2 0.71 14.56 -1.64
C LEU A 2 0.03 13.70 -0.59
N GLY A 3 -0.40 12.51 -1.01
CA GLY A 3 -0.93 11.48 -0.14
C GLY A 3 -0.24 10.16 -0.50
N HIS A 4 -0.18 9.24 0.45
CA HIS A 4 0.39 7.92 0.23
C HIS A 4 -0.66 6.86 0.56
N SER A 5 -0.91 5.93 -0.37
CA SER A 5 -1.93 4.89 -0.23
C SER A 5 -3.29 5.53 0.14
N ILE A 6 -3.83 5.25 1.32
CA ILE A 6 -5.11 5.83 1.75
C ILE A 6 -5.11 7.37 1.83
N GLY A 7 -3.95 7.97 2.08
CA GLY A 7 -3.81 9.43 2.16
C GLY A 7 -4.08 10.14 0.84
N GLU A 8 -4.00 9.45 -0.30
CA GLU A 8 -4.33 10.04 -1.60
C GLU A 8 -5.78 10.51 -1.67
N LEU A 9 -6.72 9.79 -1.05
CA LEU A 9 -8.14 10.19 -1.05
C LEU A 9 -8.34 11.51 -0.30
N THR A 10 -7.62 11.71 0.81
CA THR A 10 -7.61 12.99 1.53
C THR A 10 -6.98 14.09 0.68
N ALA A 11 -5.86 13.81 0.01
CA ALA A 11 -5.19 14.78 -0.86
C ALA A 11 -6.07 15.21 -2.04
N VAL A 12 -6.80 14.28 -2.66
CA VAL A 12 -7.71 14.52 -3.77
C VAL A 12 -8.92 15.35 -3.33
N TYR A 13 -9.48 15.09 -2.15
CA TYR A 13 -10.54 15.92 -1.56
C TYR A 13 -10.05 17.36 -1.31
N LEU A 14 -8.89 17.51 -0.65
CA LEU A 14 -8.31 18.83 -0.37
C LEU A 14 -7.91 19.60 -1.64
N ALA A 15 -7.60 18.88 -2.72
CA ALA A 15 -7.33 19.47 -4.04
C ALA A 15 -8.60 19.97 -4.75
N GLY A 16 -9.79 19.70 -4.21
CA GLY A 16 -11.07 20.05 -4.82
C GLY A 16 -11.47 19.16 -5.99
N VAL A 17 -10.81 18.00 -6.18
CA VAL A 17 -11.12 17.05 -7.26
C VAL A 17 -12.33 16.20 -6.92
N LEU A 18 -12.49 15.84 -5.64
CA LEU A 18 -13.67 15.12 -5.14
C LEU A 18 -14.44 15.99 -4.15
N SER A 19 -15.76 15.85 -4.16
CA SER A 19 -16.59 16.33 -3.05
C SER A 19 -16.32 15.51 -1.79
N LEU A 20 -16.77 16.01 -0.63
CA LEU A 20 -16.67 15.24 0.62
C LEU A 20 -17.47 13.94 0.55
N GLU A 21 -18.64 13.96 -0.08
CA GLU A 21 -19.52 12.80 -0.24
C GLU A 21 -18.88 11.73 -1.12
N ASP A 22 -18.27 12.11 -2.25
CA ASP A 22 -17.58 11.17 -3.13
C ASP A 22 -16.33 10.58 -2.45
N ALA A 23 -15.55 11.41 -1.76
CA ALA A 23 -14.39 10.95 -1.02
C ALA A 23 -14.78 9.98 0.10
N ALA A 24 -15.86 10.27 0.84
CA ALA A 24 -16.42 9.41 1.88
C ALA A 24 -16.95 8.07 1.33
N THR A 25 -17.60 8.12 0.16
CA THR A 25 -18.08 6.93 -0.54
C THR A 25 -16.92 6.02 -0.94
N LEU A 26 -15.88 6.59 -1.54
CA LEU A 26 -14.72 5.85 -2.03
C LEU A 26 -13.90 5.25 -0.88
N ILE A 27 -13.60 6.01 0.18
CA ILE A 27 -12.85 5.49 1.33
C ILE A 27 -13.61 4.38 2.05
N SER A 28 -14.93 4.51 2.18
CA SER A 28 -15.78 3.50 2.81
C SER A 28 -15.85 2.22 1.98
N ALA A 29 -15.99 2.34 0.66
CA ALA A 29 -15.96 1.19 -0.25
C ALA A 29 -14.61 0.46 -0.19
N ARG A 30 -13.50 1.21 -0.22
CA ARG A 30 -12.15 0.66 -0.07
C ARG A 30 -11.99 -0.09 1.26
N GLY A 31 -12.42 0.50 2.37
CA GLY A 31 -12.35 -0.14 3.69
C GLY A 31 -13.11 -1.47 3.75
N ARG A 32 -14.33 -1.52 3.21
CA ARG A 32 -15.12 -2.77 3.15
C ARG A 32 -14.45 -3.83 2.28
N LEU A 33 -13.91 -3.45 1.13
CA LEU A 33 -13.21 -4.39 0.25
C LEU A 33 -11.93 -4.93 0.90
N MET A 34 -11.15 -4.07 1.55
CA MET A 34 -9.96 -4.49 2.30
C MET A 34 -10.30 -5.46 3.43
N GLN A 35 -11.43 -5.25 4.15
CA GLN A 35 -11.90 -6.16 5.18
C GLN A 35 -12.35 -7.53 4.65
N ALA A 36 -12.75 -7.61 3.37
CA ALA A 36 -13.20 -8.85 2.73
C ALA A 36 -12.06 -9.65 2.09
N CYS A 37 -10.85 -9.09 1.99
CA CYS A 37 -9.68 -9.79 1.48
C CYS A 37 -9.26 -10.94 2.42
N ALA A 38 -8.64 -11.97 1.85
CA ALA A 38 -7.95 -12.98 2.64
C ALA A 38 -6.86 -12.31 3.50
N PRO A 39 -6.58 -12.84 4.71
CA PRO A 39 -5.54 -12.31 5.56
C PRO A 39 -4.16 -12.43 4.88
N GLY A 40 -3.33 -11.42 5.11
CA GLY A 40 -1.93 -11.38 4.69
C GLY A 40 -1.12 -10.55 5.67
N ALA A 41 0.16 -10.35 5.37
CA ALA A 41 1.07 -9.56 6.18
C ALA A 41 1.75 -8.47 5.35
N MET A 42 2.27 -7.47 6.06
CA MET A 42 3.13 -6.44 5.48
C MET A 42 4.35 -6.28 6.39
N LEU A 43 5.54 -6.17 5.80
CA LEU A 43 6.79 -5.97 6.53
C LEU A 43 7.55 -4.76 5.99
N ALA A 44 7.95 -3.89 6.91
CA ALA A 44 8.85 -2.78 6.63
C ALA A 44 10.30 -3.28 6.64
N ILE A 45 11.03 -3.02 5.56
CA ILE A 45 12.41 -3.47 5.37
C ILE A 45 13.31 -2.25 5.19
N GLY A 46 14.41 -2.22 5.94
CA GLY A 46 15.48 -1.23 5.78
C GLY A 46 16.43 -1.61 4.64
N ALA A 47 15.96 -1.50 3.40
CA ALA A 47 16.73 -1.85 2.20
C ALA A 47 16.32 -0.96 1.02
N SER A 48 17.12 -0.98 -0.05
CA SER A 48 16.71 -0.37 -1.32
C SER A 48 15.79 -1.31 -2.11
N PRO A 49 14.91 -0.79 -2.99
CA PRO A 49 14.14 -1.62 -3.92
C PRO A 49 15.02 -2.54 -4.77
N GLU A 50 16.19 -2.07 -5.16
CA GLU A 50 17.15 -2.81 -5.97
C GLU A 50 17.68 -4.04 -5.24
N ASP A 51 17.96 -3.92 -3.94
CA ASP A 51 18.42 -5.04 -3.09
C ASP A 51 17.35 -6.14 -2.98
N LEU A 52 16.07 -5.78 -3.02
CA LEU A 52 14.94 -6.70 -2.91
C LEU A 52 14.57 -7.43 -4.20
N SER A 53 14.96 -6.89 -5.36
CA SER A 53 14.57 -7.45 -6.66
C SER A 53 15.00 -8.91 -6.85
N GLY A 54 16.16 -9.30 -6.30
CA GLY A 54 16.64 -10.68 -6.31
C GLY A 54 15.96 -11.58 -5.27
N LEU A 55 15.59 -11.03 -4.11
CA LEU A 55 14.97 -11.77 -3.01
C LEU A 55 13.51 -12.12 -3.31
N LEU A 56 12.76 -11.18 -3.88
CA LEU A 56 11.34 -11.38 -4.21
C LEU A 56 11.11 -12.48 -5.25
N GLY A 57 12.14 -12.85 -6.02
CA GLY A 57 12.07 -13.99 -6.95
C GLY A 57 11.79 -15.34 -6.25
N ASP A 58 12.20 -15.47 -4.98
CA ASP A 58 11.97 -16.68 -4.18
C ASP A 58 10.58 -16.68 -3.51
N PHE A 59 9.86 -15.54 -3.53
CA PHE A 59 8.55 -15.34 -2.89
C PHE A 59 7.53 -14.79 -3.91
N PRO A 60 7.00 -15.63 -4.82
CA PRO A 60 6.19 -15.19 -5.96
C PRO A 60 4.86 -14.52 -5.57
N ASP A 61 4.35 -14.80 -4.37
CA ASP A 61 3.12 -14.21 -3.83
C ASP A 61 3.38 -12.96 -2.97
N THR A 62 4.63 -12.53 -2.84
CA THR A 62 5.05 -11.32 -2.14
C THR A 62 5.40 -10.21 -3.14
N ALA A 63 4.87 -9.01 -2.91
CA ALA A 63 5.10 -7.85 -3.75
C ALA A 63 5.71 -6.67 -2.97
N LEU A 64 6.48 -5.85 -3.67
CA LEU A 64 6.90 -4.53 -3.18
C LEU A 64 5.66 -3.61 -3.09
N ALA A 65 5.19 -3.35 -1.87
CA ALA A 65 3.95 -2.62 -1.59
C ALA A 65 4.16 -1.11 -1.48
N ALA A 66 5.33 -0.66 -1.01
CA ALA A 66 5.68 0.75 -0.94
C ALA A 66 7.19 0.98 -0.99
N VAL A 67 7.59 2.10 -1.59
CA VAL A 67 8.95 2.64 -1.50
C VAL A 67 8.87 3.97 -0.76
N ASN A 68 9.15 3.94 0.55
CA ASN A 68 9.04 5.11 1.42
C ASN A 68 10.28 6.00 1.34
N SER A 69 11.45 5.39 1.09
CA SER A 69 12.72 6.08 0.85
C SER A 69 13.68 5.18 0.07
N PRO A 70 14.84 5.70 -0.38
CA PRO A 70 15.88 4.87 -1.02
C PRO A 70 16.39 3.70 -0.16
N THR A 71 16.13 3.70 1.15
CA THR A 71 16.56 2.66 2.10
C THR A 71 15.42 2.15 2.97
N SER A 72 14.16 2.42 2.60
CA SER A 72 12.99 2.00 3.35
C SER A 72 11.85 1.64 2.41
N VAL A 73 11.45 0.39 2.48
CA VAL A 73 10.41 -0.19 1.64
C VAL A 73 9.46 -1.03 2.48
N VAL A 74 8.31 -1.35 1.92
CA VAL A 74 7.35 -2.29 2.52
C VAL A 74 7.05 -3.36 1.48
N VAL A 75 7.07 -4.61 1.91
CA VAL A 75 6.58 -5.75 1.13
C VAL A 75 5.25 -6.23 1.71
N ALA A 76 4.42 -6.86 0.88
CA ALA A 76 3.15 -7.44 1.29
C ALA A 76 2.93 -8.79 0.60
N GLY A 77 2.40 -9.76 1.33
CA GLY A 77 2.21 -11.13 0.84
C GLY A 77 1.50 -12.02 1.87
N PRO A 78 1.44 -13.34 1.62
CA PRO A 78 1.02 -14.34 2.60
C PRO A 78 1.84 -14.23 3.90
N PHE A 79 1.24 -14.58 5.04
CA PHE A 79 1.92 -14.45 6.34
C PHE A 79 3.20 -15.30 6.42
N ASP A 80 3.22 -16.48 5.79
CA ASP A 80 4.37 -17.39 5.82
C ASP A 80 5.53 -16.92 4.92
N ASP A 81 5.28 -15.97 4.02
CA ASP A 81 6.26 -15.42 3.07
C ASP A 81 6.85 -14.07 3.53
N ILE A 82 6.42 -13.55 4.69
CA ILE A 82 6.77 -12.24 5.25
C ILE A 82 7.51 -12.39 6.57
#